data_AF-A0AAV0KFQ8-F1
#
_entry.id   AF-A0AAV0KFQ8-F1
#
_cell.length_a   1.000
_cell.length_b   1.000
_cell.length_c   1.000
_cell.angle_alpha   90.00
_cell.angle_beta   90.00
_cell.angle_gamma   90.00
#
_symmetry.space_group_name_H-M   'P 1'
#
loop_
_entity.id
_entity.type
_entity.pdbx_description
1 polymer ?
#
loop_
_entity_poly.entity_id
_entity_poly.type
_entity_poly.pdbx_seq_one_letter_code
_entity_poly.pdbx_strand_id
1 'polypeptide(L)'
;MHINDLSTYSWLKITQADVFKGFRDEDGKFKQEITSDVRGLLSLYEASYLGIPDENVLDEAKIFARSHLHKLLYKAESTTITSHQLSRALELPSHWRIRRSEARWHIEQYKDTEGMDPAVLELAMLDFNMVQLVYQTDLEDLNRWWKELALTEKLEFARDRLNESFLWGVSLIQEPQFSYCRKIMSKLVCLINAVDDVYDVYGSPDELQLFTAAILRWDAEELDELPEYMKICFMAVYNTANELAYYTIKQQGFNCLPYLKQAAELERGDILKSIERYMKEKGVSEEEARKYIQWRIGETWKRINEEVVKNSDHRMGMYVNLAVNLARGHHFMYHSGDANGFPTEKDKDQAMKLLYQPLLVLAMEDSTTSEKNNLSYCR
;
A
#
# COMPACT_ATOMS: atom_id res chain seq x y z
N MET A 1 -25.59 29.55 -3.82
CA MET A 1 -25.86 29.14 -5.20
C MET A 1 -25.04 27.88 -5.44
N HIS A 2 -25.71 26.72 -5.52
CA HIS A 2 -25.08 25.43 -5.74
C HIS A 2 -24.35 25.44 -7.09
N ILE A 3 -23.05 25.18 -7.09
CA ILE A 3 -22.29 24.89 -8.31
C ILE A 3 -22.07 23.38 -8.31
N ASN A 4 -23.13 22.64 -8.64
CA ASN A 4 -23.07 21.23 -9.02
C ASN A 4 -23.32 21.15 -10.52
N ASP A 5 -22.36 21.63 -11.31
CA ASP A 5 -22.40 21.36 -12.73
C ASP A 5 -20.97 21.24 -13.28
N LEU A 6 -20.47 20.00 -13.33
CA LEU A 6 -19.21 19.62 -13.97
C LEU A 6 -19.35 19.60 -15.51
N SER A 7 -20.41 20.16 -16.09
CA SER A 7 -20.62 20.23 -17.54
C SER A 7 -19.89 21.36 -18.25
N THR A 8 -19.27 22.32 -17.53
CA THR A 8 -18.73 23.54 -18.17
C THR A 8 -17.31 23.45 -18.73
N TYR A 9 -16.62 22.31 -18.65
CA TYR A 9 -15.34 22.09 -19.34
C TYR A 9 -15.57 21.30 -20.64
N SER A 10 -16.03 21.99 -21.69
CA SER A 10 -16.43 21.42 -22.98
C SER A 10 -15.36 21.44 -24.08
N TRP A 11 -14.09 21.72 -23.75
CA TRP A 11 -13.01 21.66 -24.74
C TRP A 11 -12.44 20.24 -24.80
N LEU A 12 -12.95 19.44 -25.76
CA LEU A 12 -12.59 18.05 -26.07
C LEU A 12 -12.39 17.15 -24.83
N LYS A 13 -13.48 16.61 -24.28
CA LYS A 13 -13.41 15.34 -23.55
C LYS A 13 -13.03 14.25 -24.55
N ILE A 14 -11.73 14.07 -24.79
CA ILE A 14 -11.22 12.84 -25.40
C ILE A 14 -11.63 11.73 -24.46
N THR A 15 -12.61 10.92 -24.84
CA THR A 15 -12.97 9.76 -24.04
C THR A 15 -11.84 8.73 -24.14
N GLN A 16 -11.68 7.85 -23.15
CA GLN A 16 -10.69 6.78 -23.28
C GLN A 16 -10.94 5.92 -24.52
N ALA A 17 -12.21 5.71 -24.89
CA ALA A 17 -12.57 5.05 -26.14
C ALA A 17 -12.00 5.77 -27.38
N ASP A 18 -11.97 7.10 -27.37
CA ASP A 18 -11.35 7.90 -28.44
C ASP A 18 -9.83 7.74 -28.47
N VAL A 19 -9.18 7.67 -27.30
CA VAL A 19 -7.72 7.42 -27.20
C VAL A 19 -7.35 6.07 -27.82
N PHE A 20 -8.13 5.02 -27.52
CA PHE A 20 -7.79 3.67 -27.97
C PHE A 20 -8.32 3.32 -29.37
N LYS A 21 -9.12 4.18 -30.00
CA LYS A 21 -9.72 3.93 -31.32
C LYS A 21 -8.70 3.60 -32.39
N GLY A 22 -7.53 4.26 -32.38
CA GLY A 22 -6.46 4.01 -33.36
C GLY A 22 -5.86 2.60 -33.29
N PHE A 23 -5.97 1.94 -32.15
CA PHE A 23 -5.46 0.59 -31.89
C PHE A 23 -6.53 -0.50 -32.06
N ARG A 24 -7.73 -0.14 -32.55
CA ARG A 24 -8.84 -1.07 -32.78
C ARG A 24 -9.11 -1.31 -34.26
N ASP A 25 -9.45 -2.55 -34.59
CA ASP A 25 -9.83 -2.99 -35.94
C ASP A 25 -11.28 -2.62 -36.27
N GLU A 26 -11.74 -3.01 -37.47
CA GLU A 26 -13.10 -2.72 -37.96
C GLU A 26 -14.20 -3.42 -37.14
N ASP A 27 -13.87 -4.55 -36.49
CA ASP A 27 -14.76 -5.27 -35.57
C ASP A 27 -14.76 -4.64 -34.17
N GLY A 28 -13.99 -3.58 -33.96
CA GLY A 28 -13.84 -2.88 -32.69
C GLY A 28 -12.92 -3.60 -31.70
N LYS A 29 -12.18 -4.64 -32.09
CA LYS A 29 -11.23 -5.36 -31.22
C LYS A 29 -9.83 -4.75 -31.29
N PHE A 30 -8.99 -5.00 -30.29
CA PHE A 30 -7.59 -4.57 -30.36
C PHE A 30 -6.85 -5.29 -31.49
N LYS A 31 -6.19 -4.48 -32.32
CA LYS A 31 -5.37 -4.88 -33.47
C LYS A 31 -4.28 -5.87 -33.07
N GLN A 32 -4.14 -6.98 -33.79
CA GLN A 32 -3.09 -7.97 -33.50
C GLN A 32 -1.68 -7.42 -33.77
N GLU A 33 -1.56 -6.42 -34.64
CA GLU A 33 -0.31 -5.76 -35.00
C GLU A 33 0.37 -5.09 -33.80
N ILE A 34 -0.40 -4.64 -32.79
CA ILE A 34 0.18 -3.99 -31.60
C ILE A 34 0.89 -4.97 -30.66
N THR A 35 0.71 -6.28 -30.88
CA THR A 35 1.31 -7.32 -30.02
C THR A 35 2.81 -7.50 -30.26
N SER A 36 3.35 -7.00 -31.37
CA SER A 36 4.80 -6.99 -31.62
C SER A 36 5.52 -5.91 -30.79
N ASP A 37 4.82 -4.85 -30.40
CA ASP A 37 5.37 -3.83 -29.49
C ASP A 37 5.14 -4.26 -28.04
N VAL A 38 6.07 -5.05 -27.52
CA VAL A 38 6.01 -5.57 -26.14
C VAL A 38 5.96 -4.45 -25.11
N ARG A 39 6.63 -3.31 -25.37
CA ARG A 39 6.64 -2.16 -24.45
C ARG A 39 5.30 -1.45 -24.45
N GLY A 40 4.75 -1.16 -25.64
CA GLY A 40 3.41 -0.61 -25.78
C GLY A 40 2.33 -1.51 -25.18
N LEU A 41 2.46 -2.83 -25.35
CA LEU A 41 1.54 -3.81 -24.77
C LEU A 41 1.60 -3.84 -23.23
N LEU A 42 2.80 -3.77 -22.64
CA LEU A 42 2.95 -3.65 -21.19
C LEU A 42 2.37 -2.33 -20.66
N SER A 43 2.59 -1.22 -21.36
CA SER A 43 1.98 0.07 -21.02
C SER A 43 0.45 0.03 -21.11
N LEU A 44 -0.10 -0.65 -22.12
CA LEU A 44 -1.54 -0.86 -22.26
C LEU A 44 -2.11 -1.68 -21.09
N TYR A 45 -1.40 -2.75 -20.70
CA TYR A 45 -1.77 -3.55 -19.53
C TYR A 45 -1.78 -2.72 -18.25
N GLU A 46 -0.72 -1.97 -17.95
CA GLU A 46 -0.64 -1.12 -16.75
C GLU A 46 -1.72 -0.04 -16.74
N ALA A 47 -1.93 0.65 -17.87
CA ALA A 47 -2.96 1.68 -18.00
C ALA A 47 -4.38 1.13 -17.83
N SER A 48 -4.62 -0.14 -18.18
CA SER A 48 -5.93 -0.77 -18.03
C SER A 48 -6.43 -0.89 -16.59
N TYR A 49 -5.54 -0.73 -15.60
CA TYR A 49 -5.91 -0.73 -14.18
C TYR A 49 -6.37 0.65 -13.67
N LEU A 50 -6.33 1.69 -14.51
CA LEU A 50 -6.83 3.03 -14.20
C LEU A 50 -8.32 3.21 -14.54
N GLY A 51 -8.99 2.19 -15.08
CA GLY A 51 -10.38 2.31 -15.49
C GLY A 51 -11.34 2.58 -14.35
N ILE A 52 -12.45 3.25 -14.66
CA ILE A 52 -13.56 3.56 -13.75
C ILE A 52 -14.79 2.70 -14.11
N PRO A 53 -15.89 2.74 -13.32
CA PRO A 53 -17.10 1.99 -13.66
C PRO A 53 -17.61 2.35 -15.06
N ASP A 54 -18.22 1.37 -15.73
CA ASP A 54 -18.80 1.47 -17.08
C ASP A 54 -17.81 1.71 -18.24
N GLU A 55 -16.49 1.77 -17.99
CA GLU A 55 -15.44 1.86 -19.02
C GLU A 55 -14.98 0.49 -19.55
N ASN A 56 -15.81 -0.13 -20.40
CA ASN A 56 -15.53 -1.47 -20.95
C ASN A 56 -14.24 -1.54 -21.79
N VAL A 57 -13.81 -0.43 -22.39
CA VAL A 57 -12.62 -0.37 -23.27
C VAL A 57 -11.35 -0.82 -22.56
N LEU A 58 -11.19 -0.48 -21.28
CA LEU A 58 -10.01 -0.82 -20.49
C LEU A 58 -10.07 -2.25 -19.95
N ASP A 59 -11.26 -2.81 -19.71
CA ASP A 59 -11.36 -4.23 -19.36
C ASP A 59 -10.99 -5.11 -20.56
N GLU A 60 -11.43 -4.74 -21.76
CA GLU A 60 -11.01 -5.41 -22.99
C GLU A 60 -9.49 -5.27 -23.20
N ALA A 61 -8.93 -4.08 -22.95
CA ALA A 61 -7.49 -3.84 -23.04
C ALA A 61 -6.71 -4.73 -22.05
N LYS A 62 -7.21 -4.84 -20.82
CA LYS A 62 -6.64 -5.68 -19.76
C LYS A 62 -6.59 -7.15 -20.19
N ILE A 63 -7.71 -7.68 -20.69
CA ILE A 63 -7.82 -9.08 -21.15
C ILE A 63 -6.88 -9.32 -22.33
N PHE A 64 -6.93 -8.44 -23.34
CA PHE A 64 -6.09 -8.51 -24.52
C PHE A 64 -4.61 -8.50 -24.14
N ALA A 65 -4.14 -7.46 -23.48
CA ALA A 65 -2.73 -7.30 -23.14
C ALA A 65 -2.24 -8.42 -22.23
N ARG A 66 -2.98 -8.78 -21.18
CA ARG A 66 -2.62 -9.89 -20.28
C ARG A 66 -2.44 -11.20 -21.02
N SER A 67 -3.34 -11.54 -21.95
CA SER A 67 -3.27 -12.80 -22.70
C SER A 67 -2.02 -12.89 -23.59
N HIS A 68 -1.63 -11.78 -24.22
CA HIS A 68 -0.45 -11.72 -25.08
C HIS A 68 0.86 -11.66 -24.28
N LEU A 69 0.90 -10.89 -23.18
CA LEU A 69 2.06 -10.83 -22.28
C LEU A 69 2.34 -12.21 -21.63
N HIS A 70 1.30 -12.95 -21.24
CA HIS A 70 1.48 -14.33 -20.76
C HIS A 70 2.11 -15.24 -21.81
N LYS A 71 1.69 -15.15 -23.09
CA LYS A 71 2.30 -15.95 -24.17
C LYS A 71 3.79 -15.66 -24.33
N LEU A 72 4.20 -14.41 -24.19
CA LEU A 72 5.62 -14.00 -24.29
C LEU A 72 6.47 -14.61 -23.17
N LEU A 73 5.96 -14.69 -21.93
CA LEU A 73 6.65 -15.34 -20.83
C LEU A 73 7.00 -16.81 -21.11
N TYR A 74 6.13 -17.55 -21.80
CA TYR A 74 6.36 -18.97 -22.12
C TYR A 74 7.33 -19.20 -23.28
N LYS A 75 7.53 -18.21 -24.16
CA LYS A 75 8.29 -18.40 -25.40
C LYS A 75 9.80 -18.18 -25.27
N ALA A 76 10.28 -17.73 -24.11
CA ALA A 76 11.70 -17.37 -23.89
C ALA A 76 12.28 -16.46 -24.99
N GLU A 77 11.43 -15.63 -25.60
CA GLU A 77 11.84 -14.71 -26.66
C GLU A 77 12.70 -13.59 -26.05
N SER A 78 13.80 -13.24 -26.73
CA SER A 78 14.59 -12.06 -26.39
C SER A 78 13.77 -10.83 -26.70
N THR A 79 13.09 -10.28 -25.69
CA THR A 79 12.43 -8.97 -25.78
C THR A 79 13.29 -7.92 -25.09
N THR A 80 13.10 -6.64 -25.42
CA THR A 80 13.75 -5.53 -24.71
C THR A 80 13.36 -5.44 -23.23
N ILE A 81 12.27 -6.10 -22.83
CA ILE A 81 11.78 -6.21 -21.46
C ILE A 81 12.22 -7.54 -20.88
N THR A 82 12.71 -7.55 -19.64
CA THR A 82 13.15 -8.80 -19.01
C THR A 82 11.94 -9.67 -18.65
N SER A 83 12.09 -11.00 -18.69
CA SER A 83 11.05 -11.93 -18.21
C SER A 83 10.62 -11.62 -16.77
N HIS A 84 11.55 -11.13 -15.96
CA HIS A 84 11.30 -10.66 -14.60
C HIS A 84 10.36 -9.45 -14.57
N GLN A 85 10.56 -8.44 -15.42
CA GLN A 85 9.66 -7.28 -15.52
C GLN A 85 8.24 -7.68 -15.92
N LEU A 86 8.10 -8.55 -16.92
CA LEU A 86 6.80 -9.08 -17.35
C LEU A 86 6.11 -9.88 -16.25
N SER A 87 6.83 -10.78 -15.59
CA SER A 87 6.30 -11.57 -14.48
C SER A 87 5.82 -10.69 -13.34
N ARG A 88 6.58 -9.64 -13.00
CA ARG A 88 6.21 -8.70 -11.94
C ARG A 88 4.93 -7.94 -12.29
N ALA A 89 4.79 -7.39 -13.49
CA ALA A 89 3.58 -6.68 -13.89
C ALA A 89 2.35 -7.61 -13.87
N LEU A 90 2.49 -8.84 -14.37
CA LEU A 90 1.41 -9.83 -14.41
C LEU A 90 1.01 -10.38 -13.03
N GLU A 91 1.93 -10.35 -12.06
CA GLU A 91 1.68 -10.64 -10.65
C GLU A 91 0.79 -9.58 -10.01
N LEU A 92 1.17 -8.30 -10.12
CA LEU A 92 0.39 -7.17 -9.61
C LEU A 92 0.77 -5.91 -10.39
N PRO A 93 -0.20 -5.13 -10.92
CA PRO A 93 0.08 -3.92 -11.68
C PRO A 93 0.67 -2.81 -10.79
N SER A 94 1.48 -1.95 -11.38
CA SER A 94 2.12 -0.80 -10.73
C SER A 94 1.12 0.10 -9.99
N HIS A 95 -0.07 0.31 -10.55
CA HIS A 95 -1.12 1.14 -9.93
C HIS A 95 -1.60 0.60 -8.59
N TRP A 96 -1.51 -0.72 -8.36
CA TRP A 96 -1.92 -1.38 -7.12
C TRP A 96 -0.75 -1.60 -6.15
N ARG A 97 0.47 -1.21 -6.52
CA ARG A 97 1.67 -1.29 -5.67
C ARG A 97 1.86 -0.03 -4.84
N ILE A 98 2.49 -0.15 -3.68
CA ILE A 98 2.92 1.01 -2.89
C ILE A 98 3.97 1.79 -3.67
N ARG A 99 3.75 3.10 -3.85
CA ARG A 99 4.62 3.95 -4.68
C ARG A 99 6.08 3.92 -4.23
N ARG A 100 6.37 3.91 -2.92
CA ARG A 100 7.75 3.91 -2.42
C ARG A 100 8.49 2.60 -2.69
N SER A 101 7.81 1.46 -2.56
CA SER A 101 8.36 0.16 -2.96
C SER A 101 8.59 0.11 -4.46
N GLU A 102 7.65 0.65 -5.24
CA GLU A 102 7.76 0.69 -6.70
C GLU A 102 8.86 1.64 -7.18
N ALA A 103 9.06 2.78 -6.51
CA ALA A 103 10.16 3.70 -6.78
C ALA A 103 11.52 3.01 -6.58
N ARG A 104 11.69 2.24 -5.49
CA ARG A 104 12.91 1.46 -5.26
C ARG A 104 13.19 0.52 -6.42
N TRP A 105 12.18 -0.26 -6.81
CA TRP A 105 12.31 -1.20 -7.92
C TRP A 105 12.65 -0.48 -9.23
N HIS A 106 11.96 0.60 -9.56
CA HIS A 106 12.24 1.39 -10.77
C HIS A 106 13.65 1.97 -10.79
N ILE A 107 14.17 2.47 -9.67
CA ILE A 107 15.54 2.98 -9.60
C ILE A 107 16.54 1.88 -9.94
N GLU A 108 16.36 0.68 -9.39
CA GLU A 108 17.22 -0.48 -9.68
C GLU A 108 17.15 -0.89 -11.15
N GLN A 109 15.98 -0.82 -11.80
CA GLN A 109 15.85 -1.12 -13.23
C GLN A 109 16.37 0.00 -14.14
N TYR A 110 16.15 1.26 -13.75
CA TYR A 110 16.50 2.43 -14.55
C TYR A 110 18.00 2.56 -14.71
N LYS A 111 18.77 2.18 -13.69
CA LYS A 111 20.24 2.13 -13.71
C LYS A 111 20.81 1.40 -14.93
N ASP A 112 20.18 0.30 -15.34
CA ASP A 112 20.66 -0.56 -16.41
C ASP A 112 19.92 -0.31 -17.75
N THR A 113 19.10 0.74 -17.83
CA THR A 113 18.31 1.06 -19.02
C THR A 113 19.12 1.88 -20.04
N GLU A 114 18.99 1.55 -21.32
CA GLU A 114 19.58 2.34 -22.41
C GLU A 114 19.00 3.77 -22.43
N GLY A 115 19.88 4.78 -22.47
CA GLY A 115 19.48 6.18 -22.43
C GLY A 115 19.15 6.71 -21.03
N MET A 116 19.55 6.00 -19.97
CA MET A 116 19.45 6.47 -18.58
C MET A 116 20.14 7.84 -18.41
N ASP A 117 19.40 8.78 -17.81
CA ASP A 117 19.93 10.09 -17.39
C ASP A 117 20.59 9.98 -16.00
N PRO A 118 21.91 10.20 -15.90
CA PRO A 118 22.65 10.06 -14.65
C PRO A 118 22.18 11.01 -13.55
N ALA A 119 21.77 12.23 -13.89
CA ALA A 119 21.31 13.21 -12.91
C ALA A 119 19.95 12.82 -12.32
N VAL A 120 19.05 12.27 -13.15
CA VAL A 120 17.75 11.74 -12.68
C VAL A 120 17.96 10.53 -11.79
N LEU A 121 18.86 9.61 -12.16
CA LEU A 121 19.17 8.43 -11.36
C LEU A 121 19.75 8.82 -9.99
N GLU A 122 20.75 9.71 -9.98
CA GLU A 122 21.38 10.18 -8.75
C GLU A 122 20.37 10.89 -7.84
N LEU A 123 19.55 11.80 -8.37
CA LEU A 123 18.51 12.48 -7.62
C LEU A 123 17.52 11.48 -6.98
N ALA A 124 17.07 10.48 -7.74
CA ALA A 124 16.14 9.48 -7.25
C ALA A 124 16.77 8.61 -6.14
N MET A 125 18.05 8.25 -6.25
CA MET A 125 18.77 7.49 -5.23
C MET A 125 18.98 8.31 -3.94
N LEU A 126 19.35 9.58 -4.07
CA LEU A 126 19.52 10.50 -2.95
C LEU A 126 18.21 10.73 -2.21
N ASP A 127 17.13 11.05 -2.94
CA ASP A 127 15.79 11.16 -2.35
C ASP A 127 15.38 9.87 -1.68
N PHE A 128 15.65 8.71 -2.32
CA PHE A 128 15.33 7.40 -1.74
C PHE A 128 15.90 7.27 -0.33
N ASN A 129 17.21 7.48 -0.21
CA ASN A 129 17.98 7.33 1.01
C ASN A 129 17.62 8.37 2.07
N MET A 130 17.36 9.63 1.68
CA MET A 130 16.96 10.69 2.61
C MET A 130 15.65 10.38 3.31
N VAL A 131 14.62 9.93 2.59
CA VAL A 131 13.34 9.54 3.23
C VAL A 131 13.49 8.23 3.99
N GLN A 132 14.30 7.28 3.52
CA GLN A 132 14.58 6.05 4.27
C GLN A 132 15.19 6.38 5.64
N LEU A 133 16.09 7.37 5.72
CA LEU A 133 16.62 7.83 7.00
C LEU A 133 15.52 8.39 7.93
N VAL A 134 14.57 9.16 7.39
CA VAL A 134 13.40 9.63 8.17
C VAL A 134 12.59 8.46 8.70
N TYR A 135 12.39 7.41 7.90
CA TYR A 135 11.69 6.20 8.33
C TYR A 135 12.42 5.47 9.46
N GLN A 136 13.75 5.40 9.40
CA GLN A 136 14.56 4.80 10.46
C GLN A 136 14.43 5.57 11.77
N THR A 137 14.49 6.90 11.71
CA THR A 137 14.25 7.76 12.89
C THR A 137 12.84 7.57 13.45
N ASP A 138 11.82 7.48 12.59
CA ASP A 138 10.45 7.24 13.04
C ASP A 138 10.30 5.89 13.74
N LEU A 139 10.97 4.86 13.22
CA LEU A 139 10.94 3.52 13.77
C LEU A 139 11.71 3.42 15.09
N GLU A 140 12.80 4.17 15.28
CA GLU A 140 13.49 4.28 16.56
C GLU A 140 12.58 4.86 17.65
N ASP A 141 11.83 5.94 17.33
CA ASP A 141 10.84 6.51 18.23
C ASP A 141 9.70 5.54 18.53
N LEU A 142 9.21 4.84 17.51
CA LEU A 142 8.15 3.84 17.66
C LEU A 142 8.62 2.66 18.52
N ASN A 143 9.87 2.21 18.37
CA ASN A 143 10.47 1.16 19.18
C ASN A 143 10.62 1.58 20.64
N ARG A 144 11.01 2.84 20.91
CA ARG A 144 11.04 3.38 22.27
C ARG A 144 9.65 3.34 22.90
N TRP A 145 8.64 3.86 22.19
CA TRP A 145 7.25 3.83 22.64
C TRP A 145 6.73 2.40 22.89
N TRP A 146 7.03 1.46 21.99
CA TRP A 146 6.58 0.08 22.12
C TRP A 146 7.18 -0.62 23.35
N LYS A 147 8.47 -0.38 23.62
CA LYS A 147 9.14 -0.87 24.83
C LYS A 147 8.59 -0.23 26.10
N GLU A 148 8.32 1.08 26.09
CA GLU A 148 7.74 1.79 27.23
C GLU A 148 6.33 1.32 27.58
N LEU A 149 5.55 0.90 26.58
CA LEU A 149 4.24 0.28 26.79
C LEU A 149 4.34 -1.09 27.47
N ALA A 150 5.49 -1.77 27.37
CA ALA A 150 5.75 -3.11 27.91
C ALA A 150 4.69 -4.16 27.51
N LEU A 151 3.97 -3.95 26.41
CA LEU A 151 2.87 -4.82 25.99
C LEU A 151 3.36 -6.22 25.65
N THR A 152 4.52 -6.37 25.00
CA THR A 152 5.07 -7.69 24.66
C THR A 152 5.55 -8.47 25.88
N GLU A 153 5.94 -7.80 26.97
CA GLU A 153 6.31 -8.44 28.23
C GLU A 153 5.09 -8.83 29.07
N LYS A 154 3.99 -8.08 28.93
CA LYS A 154 2.75 -8.28 29.69
C LYS A 154 1.70 -9.12 28.97
N LEU A 155 1.77 -9.15 27.65
CA LEU A 155 0.91 -9.89 26.74
C LEU A 155 1.77 -10.89 25.97
N GLU A 156 2.21 -11.95 26.64
CA GLU A 156 3.08 -12.98 26.03
C GLU A 156 2.44 -13.65 24.78
N PHE A 157 1.11 -13.54 24.63
CA PHE A 157 0.37 -14.03 23.47
C PHE A 157 0.43 -13.08 22.26
N ALA A 158 0.67 -11.79 22.46
CA ALA A 158 0.65 -10.79 21.40
C ALA A 158 1.94 -10.85 20.59
N ARG A 159 1.81 -10.98 19.27
CA ARG A 159 2.97 -11.09 18.37
C ARG A 159 3.70 -9.75 18.25
N ASP A 160 5.03 -9.74 18.34
CA ASP A 160 5.82 -8.54 18.08
C ASP A 160 5.81 -8.22 16.58
N ARG A 161 4.92 -7.31 16.20
CA ARG A 161 4.64 -6.90 14.81
C ARG A 161 4.95 -5.42 14.57
N LEU A 162 5.92 -4.87 15.31
CA LEU A 162 6.24 -3.44 15.25
C LEU A 162 6.66 -3.00 13.84
N ASN A 163 7.52 -3.78 13.18
CA ASN A 163 8.02 -3.45 11.85
C ASN A 163 6.92 -3.55 10.80
N GLU A 164 6.06 -4.56 10.88
CA GLU A 164 4.90 -4.76 10.02
C GLU A 164 3.88 -3.63 10.19
N SER A 165 3.62 -3.24 11.44
CA SER A 165 2.74 -2.11 11.77
C SER A 165 3.32 -0.78 11.26
N PHE A 166 4.63 -0.63 11.30
CA PHE A 166 5.32 0.52 10.71
C PHE A 166 5.24 0.51 9.18
N LEU A 167 5.35 -0.65 8.53
CA LEU A 167 5.14 -0.78 7.08
C LEU A 167 3.73 -0.39 6.68
N TRP A 168 2.70 -0.68 7.48
CA TRP A 168 1.37 -0.10 7.27
C TRP A 168 1.40 1.43 7.32
N GLY A 169 2.03 2.00 8.35
CA GLY A 169 2.21 3.46 8.45
C GLY A 169 2.89 4.06 7.22
N VAL A 170 3.98 3.46 6.75
CA VAL A 170 4.70 3.87 5.53
C VAL A 170 3.81 3.70 4.30
N SER A 171 3.05 2.61 4.19
CA SER A 171 2.16 2.34 3.05
C SER A 171 1.12 3.44 2.89
N LEU A 172 0.49 3.86 4.00
CA LEU A 172 -0.50 4.93 4.01
C LEU A 172 0.15 6.31 3.78
N ILE A 173 1.26 6.60 4.47
CA ILE A 173 1.86 7.94 4.58
C ILE A 173 3.35 7.88 4.22
N GLN A 174 3.64 8.09 2.94
CA GLN A 174 4.96 7.87 2.33
C GLN A 174 5.82 9.14 2.33
N GLU A 175 5.23 10.30 2.54
CA GLU A 175 5.93 11.56 2.42
C GLU A 175 6.69 11.89 3.72
N PRO A 176 7.95 12.37 3.64
CA PRO A 176 8.82 12.55 4.81
C PRO A 176 8.27 13.58 5.81
N GLN A 177 7.62 14.64 5.34
CA GLN A 177 7.07 15.72 6.17
C GLN A 177 5.95 15.27 7.12
N PHE A 178 5.35 14.10 6.90
CA PHE A 178 4.26 13.57 7.72
C PHE A 178 4.72 12.50 8.73
N SER A 179 5.97 12.60 9.21
CA SER A 179 6.56 11.71 10.23
C SER A 179 5.65 11.50 11.45
N TYR A 180 5.09 12.57 12.03
CA TYR A 180 4.19 12.44 13.18
C TYR A 180 2.96 11.58 12.85
N CYS A 181 2.30 11.85 11.71
CA CYS A 181 1.13 11.10 11.27
C CYS A 181 1.46 9.63 11.00
N ARG A 182 2.59 9.35 10.34
CA ARG A 182 3.05 7.98 10.08
C ARG A 182 3.32 7.22 11.38
N LYS A 183 3.99 7.84 12.36
CA LYS A 183 4.23 7.25 13.68
C LYS A 183 2.92 6.93 14.40
N ILE A 184 2.00 7.89 14.47
CA ILE A 184 0.68 7.69 15.09
C ILE A 184 -0.10 6.58 14.40
N MET A 185 -0.17 6.56 13.06
CA MET A 185 -0.84 5.49 12.33
C MET A 185 -0.21 4.12 12.63
N SER A 186 1.11 4.05 12.72
CA SER A 186 1.81 2.80 13.08
C SER A 186 1.47 2.35 14.49
N LYS A 187 1.42 3.28 15.47
CA LYS A 187 0.97 2.98 16.84
C LYS A 187 -0.46 2.43 16.86
N LEU A 188 -1.39 3.06 16.12
CA LEU A 188 -2.76 2.60 16.02
C LEU A 188 -2.85 1.19 15.41
N VAL A 189 -2.06 0.89 14.38
CA VAL A 189 -2.00 -0.46 13.79
C VAL A 189 -1.46 -1.49 14.79
N CYS A 190 -0.40 -1.16 15.56
CA CYS A 190 0.08 -2.04 16.62
C CYS A 190 -1.02 -2.38 17.63
N LEU A 191 -1.78 -1.36 18.05
CA LEU A 191 -2.85 -1.52 19.04
C LEU A 191 -4.06 -2.27 18.48
N ILE A 192 -4.42 -2.03 17.22
CA ILE A 192 -5.46 -2.81 16.52
C ILE A 192 -5.07 -4.28 16.48
N ASN A 193 -3.82 -4.60 16.14
CA ASN A 193 -3.34 -5.99 16.13
C ASN A 193 -3.34 -6.62 17.54
N ALA A 194 -3.01 -5.86 18.58
CA ALA A 194 -3.06 -6.36 19.95
C ALA A 194 -4.50 -6.62 20.41
N VAL A 195 -5.45 -5.75 20.04
CA VAL A 195 -6.88 -5.95 20.28
C VAL A 195 -7.39 -7.17 19.50
N ASP A 196 -7.02 -7.30 18.23
CA ASP A 196 -7.36 -8.45 17.38
C ASP A 196 -6.90 -9.77 18.02
N ASP A 197 -5.65 -9.87 18.47
CA ASP A 197 -5.13 -11.05 19.18
C ASP A 197 -5.91 -11.33 20.49
N VAL A 198 -6.41 -10.30 21.19
CA VAL A 198 -7.31 -10.47 22.36
C VAL A 198 -8.63 -11.11 21.95
N TYR A 199 -9.29 -10.67 20.88
CA TYR A 199 -10.58 -11.22 20.44
C TYR A 199 -10.47 -12.61 19.81
N ASP A 200 -9.42 -12.86 19.02
CA ASP A 200 -9.32 -14.07 18.20
C ASP A 200 -8.62 -15.23 18.90
N VAL A 201 -7.70 -14.96 19.84
CA VAL A 201 -6.82 -15.99 20.41
C VAL A 201 -7.03 -16.19 21.91
N TYR A 202 -7.14 -15.10 22.67
CA TYR A 202 -6.93 -15.18 24.12
C TYR A 202 -8.19 -14.97 24.97
N GLY A 203 -9.04 -14.02 24.60
CA GLY A 203 -10.22 -13.64 25.39
C GLY A 203 -11.32 -14.70 25.35
N SER A 204 -11.88 -15.04 26.51
CA SER A 204 -13.11 -15.82 26.57
C SER A 204 -14.32 -14.98 26.17
N PRO A 205 -15.42 -15.58 25.68
CA PRO A 205 -16.61 -14.83 25.26
C PRO A 205 -17.16 -13.87 26.33
N ASP A 206 -17.14 -14.25 27.61
CA ASP A 206 -17.61 -13.42 28.72
C ASP A 206 -16.67 -12.23 28.98
N GLU A 207 -15.35 -12.46 28.97
CA GLU A 207 -14.36 -11.39 29.09
C GLU A 207 -14.45 -10.41 27.90
N LEU A 208 -14.64 -10.93 26.68
CA LEU A 208 -14.77 -10.11 25.47
C LEU A 208 -16.01 -9.22 25.49
N GLN A 209 -17.12 -9.68 26.09
CA GLN A 209 -18.30 -8.82 26.29
C GLN A 209 -17.98 -7.64 27.20
N LEU A 210 -17.27 -7.89 28.32
CA LEU A 210 -16.84 -6.83 29.23
C LEU A 210 -15.85 -5.88 28.55
N PHE A 211 -14.89 -6.42 27.79
CA PHE A 211 -13.90 -5.64 27.06
C PHE A 211 -14.53 -4.77 25.96
N THR A 212 -15.46 -5.33 25.19
CA THR A 212 -16.27 -4.59 24.20
C THR A 212 -17.00 -3.45 24.88
N ALA A 213 -17.66 -3.72 26.00
CA ALA A 213 -18.43 -2.73 26.73
C ALA A 213 -17.53 -1.59 27.26
N ALA A 214 -16.33 -1.90 27.76
CA ALA A 214 -15.34 -0.92 28.18
C ALA A 214 -14.88 -0.03 27.01
N ILE A 215 -14.55 -0.61 25.85
CA ILE A 215 -14.15 0.14 24.64
C ILE A 215 -15.28 1.07 24.17
N LEU A 216 -16.52 0.59 24.16
CA LEU A 216 -17.67 1.38 23.73
C LEU A 216 -17.99 2.54 24.69
N ARG A 217 -17.94 2.29 26.02
CA ARG A 217 -18.11 3.35 27.03
C ARG A 217 -16.94 4.33 27.00
N TRP A 218 -15.75 3.86 26.63
CA TRP A 218 -14.49 4.61 26.66
C TRP A 218 -14.22 5.19 28.06
N ASP A 219 -14.44 4.37 29.08
CA ASP A 219 -14.33 4.75 30.49
C ASP A 219 -13.24 3.91 31.16
N ALA A 220 -12.26 4.58 31.75
CA ALA A 220 -11.14 3.95 32.44
C ALA A 220 -11.45 3.63 33.92
N GLU A 221 -12.58 4.12 34.46
CA GLU A 221 -12.95 3.93 35.86
C GLU A 221 -13.53 2.54 36.15
N GLU A 222 -14.07 1.85 35.14
CA GLU A 222 -14.70 0.52 35.28
C GLU A 222 -13.81 -0.64 34.82
N LEU A 223 -12.49 -0.45 34.81
CA LEU A 223 -11.55 -1.50 34.39
C LEU A 223 -11.37 -2.61 35.42
N ASP A 224 -11.87 -2.45 36.65
CA ASP A 224 -11.66 -3.40 37.73
C ASP A 224 -12.19 -4.80 37.44
N GLU A 225 -13.27 -4.89 36.64
CA GLU A 225 -13.91 -6.15 36.24
C GLU A 225 -13.15 -6.90 35.13
N LEU A 226 -12.22 -6.24 34.44
CA LEU A 226 -11.44 -6.87 33.37
C LEU A 226 -10.26 -7.66 33.93
N PRO A 227 -9.84 -8.74 33.25
CA PRO A 227 -8.54 -9.35 33.50
C PRO A 227 -7.39 -8.36 33.29
N GLU A 228 -6.29 -8.53 34.03
CA GLU A 228 -5.15 -7.60 34.02
C GLU A 228 -4.60 -7.34 32.60
N TYR A 229 -4.50 -8.37 31.76
CA TYR A 229 -4.02 -8.24 30.39
C TYR A 229 -4.94 -7.35 29.52
N MET A 230 -6.27 -7.45 29.70
CA MET A 230 -7.24 -6.60 29.01
C MET A 230 -7.19 -5.17 29.53
N LYS A 231 -6.96 -4.96 30.83
CA LYS A 231 -6.76 -3.60 31.39
C LYS A 231 -5.56 -2.92 30.74
N ILE A 232 -4.45 -3.63 30.63
CA ILE A 232 -3.22 -3.11 30.01
C ILE A 232 -3.48 -2.79 28.52
N CYS A 233 -4.13 -3.70 27.78
CA CYS A 233 -4.48 -3.47 26.37
C CYS A 233 -5.41 -2.25 26.20
N PHE A 234 -6.49 -2.17 26.99
CA PHE A 234 -7.41 -1.04 27.00
C PHE A 234 -6.67 0.27 27.29
N MET A 235 -5.85 0.32 28.34
CA MET A 235 -5.13 1.52 28.73
C MET A 235 -4.15 1.98 27.65
N ALA A 236 -3.51 1.04 26.94
CA ALA A 236 -2.65 1.39 25.81
C ALA A 236 -3.44 2.05 24.66
N VAL A 237 -4.61 1.50 24.31
CA VAL A 237 -5.54 2.08 23.32
C VAL A 237 -6.03 3.45 23.78
N TYR A 238 -6.55 3.53 24.99
CA TYR A 238 -7.12 4.73 25.59
C TYR A 238 -6.09 5.86 25.65
N ASN A 239 -4.90 5.61 26.21
CA ASN A 239 -3.87 6.64 26.34
C ASN A 239 -3.38 7.14 24.98
N THR A 240 -3.13 6.24 24.03
CA THR A 240 -2.62 6.61 22.69
C THR A 240 -3.66 7.42 21.90
N ALA A 241 -4.93 7.03 21.94
CA ALA A 241 -6.00 7.76 21.26
C ALA A 241 -6.27 9.13 21.91
N ASN A 242 -6.20 9.23 23.24
CA ASN A 242 -6.31 10.51 23.95
C ASN A 242 -5.09 11.43 23.71
N GLU A 243 -3.88 10.88 23.60
CA GLU A 243 -2.68 11.63 23.20
C GLU A 243 -2.87 12.28 21.82
N LEU A 244 -3.40 11.51 20.85
CA LEU A 244 -3.70 12.02 19.51
C LEU A 244 -4.81 13.08 19.53
N ALA A 245 -5.87 12.86 20.31
CA ALA A 245 -6.94 13.83 20.47
C ALA A 245 -6.42 15.16 21.07
N TYR A 246 -5.58 15.09 22.10
CA TYR A 246 -4.95 16.27 22.67
C TYR A 246 -4.05 16.99 21.66
N TYR A 247 -3.23 16.25 20.91
CA TYR A 247 -2.39 16.83 19.87
C TYR A 247 -3.21 17.56 18.80
N THR A 248 -4.28 16.94 18.29
CA THR A 248 -5.14 17.53 17.26
C THR A 248 -5.88 18.77 17.74
N ILE A 249 -6.36 18.78 18.99
CA ILE A 249 -6.93 19.97 19.63
C ILE A 249 -5.88 21.07 19.72
N LYS A 250 -4.67 20.76 20.19
CA LYS A 250 -3.59 21.72 20.36
C LYS A 250 -3.13 22.34 19.04
N GLN A 251 -3.00 21.54 17.98
CA GLN A 251 -2.43 21.99 16.70
C GLN A 251 -3.47 22.54 15.73
N GLN A 252 -4.69 22.00 15.75
CA GLN A 252 -5.73 22.27 14.74
C GLN A 252 -7.06 22.74 15.33
N GLY A 253 -7.20 22.77 16.66
CA GLY A 253 -8.42 23.23 17.33
C GLY A 253 -9.61 22.27 17.19
N PHE A 254 -9.37 21.02 16.80
CA PHE A 254 -10.42 20.03 16.55
C PHE A 254 -10.16 18.74 17.33
N ASN A 255 -11.24 18.18 17.90
CA ASN A 255 -11.20 16.94 18.64
C ASN A 255 -11.47 15.74 17.73
N CYS A 256 -10.45 14.91 17.47
CA CYS A 256 -10.59 13.71 16.65
C CYS A 256 -11.12 12.48 17.42
N LEU A 257 -11.23 12.54 18.75
CA LEU A 257 -11.60 11.39 19.58
C LEU A 257 -12.95 10.74 19.20
N PRO A 258 -14.02 11.49 18.86
CA PRO A 258 -15.28 10.88 18.44
C PRO A 258 -15.14 9.97 17.22
N TYR A 259 -14.26 10.31 16.28
CA TYR A 259 -14.02 9.54 15.06
C TYR A 259 -13.20 8.28 15.34
N LEU A 260 -12.27 8.34 16.30
CA LEU A 260 -11.51 7.18 16.76
C LEU A 260 -12.41 6.18 17.48
N LYS A 261 -13.40 6.66 18.26
CA LYS A 261 -14.39 5.81 18.94
C LYS A 261 -15.37 5.15 17.95
N GLN A 262 -15.78 5.86 16.90
CA GLN A 262 -16.74 5.34 15.91
C GLN A 262 -16.19 4.19 15.06
N ALA A 263 -14.86 4.09 14.93
CA ALA A 263 -14.21 2.94 14.29
C ALA A 263 -14.41 1.61 15.07
N ALA A 264 -14.88 1.67 16.32
CA ALA A 264 -15.15 0.52 17.17
C ALA A 264 -16.60 0.00 17.09
N GLU A 265 -17.39 0.33 16.05
CA GLU A 265 -18.66 -0.38 15.78
C GLU A 265 -18.36 -1.81 15.27
N LEU A 266 -17.93 -2.65 16.21
CA LEU A 266 -17.73 -4.10 16.12
C LEU A 266 -19.08 -4.83 16.11
N GLU A 267 -20.00 -4.42 15.23
CA GLU A 267 -21.12 -5.29 14.85
C GLU A 267 -20.63 -6.27 13.78
N ARG A 268 -19.81 -7.23 14.19
CA ARG A 268 -19.57 -8.50 13.49
C ARG A 268 -18.67 -9.37 14.36
N GLY A 269 -19.30 -10.30 15.07
CA GLY A 269 -18.61 -11.49 15.56
C GLY A 269 -17.96 -12.24 14.39
N ASP A 270 -17.07 -13.16 14.74
CA ASP A 270 -16.22 -13.96 13.86
C ASP A 270 -16.91 -14.31 12.52
N ILE A 271 -16.61 -13.50 11.49
CA ILE A 271 -17.20 -13.68 10.17
C ILE A 271 -16.34 -14.70 9.44
N LEU A 272 -16.96 -15.80 8.99
CA LEU A 272 -16.45 -16.60 7.88
C LEU A 272 -15.78 -15.69 6.86
N LYS A 273 -14.52 -15.96 6.54
CA LYS A 273 -13.77 -15.14 5.57
C LYS A 273 -14.59 -15.07 4.28
N SER A 274 -14.48 -13.95 3.55
CA SER A 274 -15.34 -13.68 2.38
C SER A 274 -15.41 -14.83 1.36
N ILE A 275 -14.31 -15.58 1.22
CA ILE A 275 -14.22 -16.82 0.42
C ILE A 275 -15.11 -17.93 1.00
N GLU A 276 -14.92 -18.31 2.26
CA GLU A 276 -15.67 -19.38 2.93
C GLU A 276 -17.16 -19.09 2.98
N ARG A 277 -17.50 -17.83 3.25
CA ARG A 277 -18.88 -17.35 3.21
C ARG A 277 -19.49 -17.54 1.82
N TYR A 278 -18.78 -17.13 0.77
CA TYR A 278 -19.26 -17.27 -0.60
C TYR A 278 -19.39 -18.75 -1.03
N MET A 279 -18.42 -19.60 -0.65
CA MET A 279 -18.50 -21.04 -0.87
C MET A 279 -19.76 -21.64 -0.22
N LYS A 280 -20.04 -21.29 1.04
CA LYS A 280 -21.21 -21.77 1.77
C LYS A 280 -22.52 -21.26 1.17
N GLU A 281 -22.58 -19.97 0.80
CA GLU A 281 -23.79 -19.35 0.25
C GLU A 281 -24.12 -19.81 -1.18
N LYS A 282 -23.10 -20.13 -1.99
CA LYS A 282 -23.26 -20.47 -3.41
C LYS A 282 -22.99 -21.93 -3.75
N GLY A 283 -22.47 -22.73 -2.81
CA GLY A 283 -22.13 -24.13 -3.04
C GLY A 283 -21.01 -24.34 -4.06
N VAL A 284 -20.09 -23.38 -4.17
CA VAL A 284 -19.01 -23.36 -5.16
C VAL A 284 -17.67 -23.82 -4.59
N SER A 285 -16.74 -24.17 -5.47
CA SER A 285 -15.36 -24.48 -5.08
C SER A 285 -14.62 -23.26 -4.52
N GLU A 286 -13.55 -23.50 -3.76
CA GLU A 286 -12.68 -22.42 -3.26
C GLU A 286 -12.05 -21.63 -4.42
N GLU A 287 -11.68 -22.29 -5.52
CA GLU A 287 -11.10 -21.65 -6.69
C GLU A 287 -12.09 -20.65 -7.33
N GLU A 288 -13.35 -21.04 -7.49
CA GLU A 288 -14.41 -20.17 -8.00
C GLU A 288 -14.69 -19.01 -7.04
N ALA A 289 -14.71 -19.27 -5.74
CA ALA A 289 -14.86 -18.24 -4.73
C ALA A 289 -13.71 -17.22 -4.76
N ARG A 290 -12.46 -17.68 -4.88
CA ARG A 290 -11.27 -16.82 -5.02
C ARG A 290 -11.35 -15.96 -6.28
N LYS A 291 -11.72 -16.53 -7.42
CA LYS A 291 -11.92 -15.78 -8.69
C LYS A 291 -12.99 -14.70 -8.53
N TYR A 292 -14.10 -15.02 -7.87
CA TYR A 292 -15.16 -14.04 -7.59
C TYR A 292 -14.68 -12.91 -6.67
N ILE A 293 -13.98 -13.22 -5.58
CA ILE A 293 -13.44 -12.19 -4.67
C ILE A 293 -12.39 -11.32 -5.37
N GLN A 294 -11.52 -11.90 -6.21
CA GLN A 294 -10.57 -11.13 -7.02
C GLN A 294 -11.27 -10.19 -8.00
N TRP A 295 -12.34 -10.65 -8.67
CA TRP A 295 -13.18 -9.80 -9.51
C TRP A 295 -13.80 -8.66 -8.69
N ARG A 296 -14.34 -8.94 -7.49
CA ARG A 296 -14.89 -7.91 -6.58
C ARG A 296 -13.85 -6.87 -6.15
N ILE A 297 -12.60 -7.29 -5.93
CA ILE A 297 -11.49 -6.37 -5.65
C ILE A 297 -11.25 -5.45 -6.86
N GLY A 298 -11.24 -6.02 -8.08
CA GLY A 298 -11.11 -5.25 -9.32
C GLY A 298 -12.22 -4.21 -9.51
N GLU A 299 -13.48 -4.58 -9.29
CA GLU A 299 -14.62 -3.66 -9.38
C GLU A 299 -14.57 -2.57 -8.30
N THR A 300 -14.08 -2.90 -7.11
CA THR A 300 -13.88 -1.91 -6.04
C THR A 300 -12.77 -0.92 -6.41
N TRP A 301 -11.69 -1.38 -7.03
CA TRP A 301 -10.63 -0.51 -7.56
C TRP A 301 -11.13 0.48 -8.60
N LYS A 302 -12.05 0.07 -9.49
CA LYS A 302 -12.67 1.01 -10.44
C LYS A 302 -13.39 2.15 -9.73
N ARG A 303 -14.15 1.85 -8.68
CA ARG A 303 -14.83 2.86 -7.86
C ARG A 303 -13.83 3.78 -7.16
N ILE A 304 -12.73 3.24 -6.64
CA ILE A 304 -11.63 4.04 -6.08
C ILE A 304 -11.06 4.98 -7.14
N ASN A 305 -10.79 4.49 -8.35
CA ASN A 305 -10.28 5.32 -9.46
C ASN A 305 -11.27 6.44 -9.82
N GLU A 306 -12.57 6.15 -9.84
CA GLU A 306 -13.61 7.15 -10.11
C GLU A 306 -13.57 8.29 -9.09
N GLU A 307 -13.44 7.95 -7.80
CA GLU A 307 -13.32 8.94 -6.73
C GLU A 307 -12.01 9.74 -6.81
N VAL A 308 -10.91 9.13 -7.27
CA VAL A 308 -9.65 9.85 -7.54
C VAL A 308 -9.86 10.90 -8.62
N VAL A 309 -10.51 10.55 -9.73
CA VAL A 309 -10.78 11.48 -10.84
C VAL A 309 -11.68 12.63 -10.36
N LYS A 310 -12.78 12.31 -9.65
CA LYS A 310 -13.74 13.31 -9.13
C LYS A 310 -13.13 14.29 -8.14
N ASN A 311 -12.12 13.87 -7.37
CA ASN A 311 -11.54 14.66 -6.27
C ASN A 311 -10.13 15.18 -6.57
N SER A 312 -9.68 15.12 -7.83
CA SER A 312 -8.32 15.49 -8.25
C SER A 312 -7.95 16.95 -7.94
N ASP A 313 -8.89 17.89 -8.11
CA ASP A 313 -8.68 19.34 -7.87
C ASP A 313 -9.15 19.82 -6.48
N HIS A 314 -9.57 18.91 -5.61
CA HIS A 314 -10.18 19.26 -4.33
C HIS A 314 -9.21 19.04 -3.15
N ARG A 315 -9.40 19.81 -2.08
CA ARG A 315 -8.75 19.56 -0.77
C ARG A 315 -8.98 18.13 -0.27
N MET A 316 -10.02 17.46 -0.77
CA MET A 316 -10.33 16.05 -0.47
C MET A 316 -9.34 15.06 -1.10
N GLY A 317 -8.55 15.47 -2.11
CA GLY A 317 -7.60 14.61 -2.81
C GLY A 317 -6.56 13.97 -1.89
N MET A 318 -6.20 14.59 -0.76
CA MET A 318 -5.33 13.96 0.24
C MET A 318 -5.97 12.74 0.91
N TYR A 319 -7.28 12.81 1.22
CA TYR A 319 -8.00 11.71 1.86
C TYR A 319 -8.28 10.57 0.89
N VAL A 320 -8.59 10.90 -0.37
CA VAL A 320 -8.72 9.89 -1.43
C VAL A 320 -7.39 9.17 -1.66
N ASN A 321 -6.27 9.89 -1.66
CA ASN A 321 -4.94 9.29 -1.75
C ASN A 321 -4.64 8.36 -0.56
N LEU A 322 -5.08 8.69 0.66
CA LEU A 322 -4.96 7.78 1.81
C LEU A 322 -5.75 6.48 1.59
N ALA A 323 -6.97 6.55 1.05
CA ALA A 323 -7.76 5.36 0.73
C ALA A 323 -7.10 4.49 -0.36
N VAL A 324 -6.55 5.12 -1.41
CA VAL A 324 -5.78 4.43 -2.45
C VAL A 324 -4.54 3.75 -1.86
N ASN A 325 -3.80 4.47 -1.02
CA ASN A 325 -2.61 3.96 -0.37
C ASN A 325 -2.92 2.82 0.61
N LEU A 326 -4.05 2.88 1.31
CA LEU A 326 -4.55 1.78 2.13
C LEU A 326 -4.80 0.53 1.27
N ALA A 327 -5.45 0.68 0.12
CA ALA A 327 -5.69 -0.44 -0.81
C ALA A 327 -4.37 -1.02 -1.38
N ARG A 328 -3.38 -0.16 -1.69
CA ARG A 328 -2.02 -0.59 -2.07
C ARG A 328 -1.30 -1.32 -0.94
N GLY A 329 -1.43 -0.82 0.28
CA GLY A 329 -0.91 -1.44 1.50
C GLY A 329 -1.47 -2.84 1.70
N HIS A 330 -2.78 -3.04 1.49
CA HIS A 330 -3.39 -4.37 1.54
C HIS A 330 -2.78 -5.34 0.53
N HIS A 331 -2.53 -4.90 -0.71
CA HIS A 331 -1.84 -5.77 -1.67
C HIS A 331 -0.42 -6.08 -1.20
N PHE A 332 0.35 -5.09 -0.75
CA PHE A 332 1.70 -5.34 -0.25
C PHE A 332 1.73 -6.32 0.95
N MET A 333 0.78 -6.18 1.86
CA MET A 333 0.72 -6.98 3.09
C MET A 333 0.01 -8.33 2.92
N TYR A 334 -0.79 -8.54 1.87
CA TYR A 334 -1.59 -9.77 1.74
C TYR A 334 -1.44 -10.53 0.42
N HIS A 335 -0.63 -10.04 -0.52
CA HIS A 335 -0.52 -10.64 -1.86
C HIS A 335 -0.01 -12.09 -1.83
N SER A 336 0.99 -12.38 -0.98
CA SER A 336 1.62 -13.70 -0.87
C SER A 336 0.99 -14.61 0.22
N GLY A 337 -0.09 -14.18 0.87
CA GLY A 337 -0.60 -14.78 2.11
C GLY A 337 -0.68 -13.74 3.23
N ASP A 338 -0.71 -14.14 4.50
CA ASP A 338 -0.70 -13.19 5.62
C ASP A 338 0.71 -12.59 5.82
N ALA A 339 1.01 -11.47 5.14
CA ALA A 339 2.29 -10.77 5.31
C ALA A 339 2.39 -9.86 6.53
N ASN A 340 1.35 -9.79 7.37
CA ASN A 340 1.54 -9.42 8.78
C ASN A 340 2.31 -10.56 9.47
N GLY A 341 3.65 -10.51 9.42
CA GLY A 341 4.56 -11.53 9.95
C GLY A 341 5.58 -12.04 8.92
N PHE A 342 5.63 -11.46 7.72
CA PHE A 342 6.57 -11.81 6.65
C PHE A 342 6.67 -13.33 6.36
N PRO A 343 5.61 -13.95 5.84
CA PRO A 343 5.48 -15.39 5.62
C PRO A 343 6.43 -15.88 4.52
N THR A 344 6.95 -14.98 3.68
CA THR A 344 7.92 -15.31 2.64
C THR A 344 9.20 -14.47 2.77
N GLU A 345 10.32 -15.01 2.31
CA GLU A 345 11.60 -14.29 2.21
C GLU A 345 11.51 -13.10 1.24
N LYS A 346 10.62 -13.15 0.25
CA LYS A 346 10.37 -12.03 -0.67
C LYS A 346 9.75 -10.84 0.07
N ASP A 347 8.81 -11.08 0.97
CA ASP A 347 8.17 -10.01 1.74
C ASP A 347 9.17 -9.36 2.71
N LYS A 348 10.03 -10.19 3.35
CA LYS A 348 11.14 -9.69 4.18
C LYS A 348 12.13 -8.84 3.38
N ASP A 349 12.57 -9.32 2.22
CA ASP A 349 13.51 -8.59 1.37
C ASP A 349 12.95 -7.22 0.94
N GLN A 350 11.67 -7.17 0.56
CA GLN A 350 11.02 -5.90 0.19
C GLN A 350 10.95 -4.92 1.37
N ALA A 351 10.61 -5.40 2.57
CA ALA A 351 10.63 -4.58 3.77
C ALA A 351 12.04 -4.09 4.12
N MET A 352 13.04 -4.98 4.04
CA MET A 352 14.44 -4.64 4.30
C MET A 352 14.96 -3.58 3.33
N LYS A 353 14.63 -3.70 2.03
CA LYS A 353 14.98 -2.70 1.02
C LYS A 353 14.32 -1.35 1.25
N LEU A 354 13.06 -1.37 1.71
CA LEU A 354 12.32 -0.16 1.98
C LEU A 354 12.85 0.59 3.21
N LEU A 355 13.16 -0.14 4.29
CA LEU A 355 13.44 0.45 5.60
C LEU A 355 14.93 0.55 5.94
N TYR A 356 15.78 -0.37 5.49
CA TYR A 356 17.14 -0.52 6.04
C TYR A 356 18.26 -0.59 5.02
N GLN A 357 18.00 -0.97 3.76
CA GLN A 357 19.06 -1.08 2.75
C GLN A 357 19.08 0.16 1.84
N PRO A 358 20.02 1.09 2.03
CA PRO A 358 20.13 2.26 1.16
C PRO A 358 20.57 1.88 -0.26
N LEU A 359 20.27 2.75 -1.22
CA LEU A 359 20.84 2.69 -2.56
C LEU A 359 22.29 3.18 -2.52
N LEU A 360 23.20 2.42 -3.13
CA LEU A 360 24.61 2.80 -3.23
C LEU A 360 24.78 3.88 -4.30
N VAL A 361 24.83 5.15 -3.87
CA VAL A 361 25.21 6.27 -4.74
C VAL A 361 26.69 6.11 -5.04
N LEU A 362 27.03 5.54 -6.20
CA LEU A 362 28.41 5.58 -6.66
C LEU A 362 28.75 7.05 -6.88
N ALA A 363 29.82 7.53 -6.25
CA ALA A 363 30.47 8.74 -6.72
C ALA A 363 30.78 8.49 -8.19
N MET A 364 30.11 9.21 -9.10
CA MET A 364 30.55 9.23 -10.48
C MET A 364 31.94 9.84 -10.42
N GLU A 365 32.97 8.99 -10.47
CA GLU A 365 34.34 9.47 -10.58
C GLU A 365 34.36 10.39 -11.80
N ASP A 366 34.61 11.67 -11.54
CA ASP A 366 34.81 12.67 -12.56
C ASP A 366 35.88 12.13 -13.52
N SER A 367 35.44 11.77 -14.72
CA SER A 367 36.30 11.36 -15.84
C SER A 367 37.20 12.51 -16.33
N THR A 368 37.23 13.62 -15.60
CA THR A 368 38.12 14.77 -15.80
C THR A 368 39.40 14.71 -14.95
N THR A 369 39.58 13.70 -14.09
CA THR A 369 40.77 13.61 -13.21
C THR A 369 41.85 12.61 -13.63
N SER A 370 41.73 11.94 -14.79
CA SER A 370 42.75 10.98 -15.25
C SER A 370 44.02 11.61 -15.86
N GLU A 371 44.20 12.95 -15.81
CA GLU A 371 45.36 13.62 -16.43
C GLU A 371 46.35 14.28 -15.46
N LYS A 372 46.18 14.16 -14.14
CA LYS A 372 47.14 14.71 -13.18
C LYS A 372 47.44 13.72 -12.08
N ASN A 373 48.30 12.75 -12.37
CA ASN A 373 49.28 12.21 -11.42
C ASN A 373 50.33 11.36 -12.16
N ASN A 374 50.98 11.97 -13.16
CA ASN A 374 52.37 11.64 -13.46
C ASN A 374 53.22 12.57 -12.60
N LEU A 375 53.73 12.09 -11.47
CA LEU A 375 54.97 12.58 -10.87
C LEU A 375 55.48 11.51 -9.89
N SER A 376 56.53 10.84 -10.37
CA SER A 376 57.56 10.12 -9.65
C SER A 376 57.70 10.43 -8.16
N TYR A 377 57.86 9.40 -7.34
CA TYR A 377 59.06 9.29 -6.50
C TYR A 377 59.47 7.82 -6.32
N CYS A 378 60.65 7.51 -6.82
CA CYS A 378 61.43 6.33 -6.50
C CYS A 378 62.03 6.46 -5.09
N ARG A 379 62.17 5.29 -4.45
CA ARG A 379 62.87 4.92 -3.21
C ARG A 379 62.17 5.18 -1.88
#